data_AF-A0A161XBN9-F1
#
_entry.id   AF-A0A161XBN9-F1
#
_cell.length_a   1.000
_cell.length_b   1.000
_cell.length_c   1.000
_cell.angle_alpha   90.00
_cell.angle_beta   90.00
_cell.angle_gamma   90.00
#
_symmetry.space_group_name_H-M   'P 1'
#
loop_
_entity.id
_entity.type
_entity.pdbx_description
1 polymer ?
#
loop_
_entity_poly.entity_id
_entity_poly.type
_entity_poly.pdbx_seq_one_letter_code
_entity_poly.pdbx_strand_id
1 'polypeptide(L)'
;MNILELEQIEQNLASGKITSDEAAKLIYTTNGQKPWMTKEWKNLRDKLIKDYCGQCGTTEGPFVLQHTWHPAEYQSHIDHYISVLLKKETENNPSINTVSQEELEQFIEKYGEPRASCPKCSSVNIKLKSSKDKSFTCNRCKNTFSNPATKLYVKGCRTDNDIKFRILIRKNKELRINIRKNNAEEIRKYAVLKGIEEHKRYMSCVDTVTFCKKCSYMWDKNKLRLCSMCGKRYHSFEYKCCINCRTENQK
;
A
#
# COMPACT_ATOMS: atom_id res chain seq x y z
N MET A 1 -19.22 16.86 10.62
CA MET A 1 -19.69 15.68 11.36
C MET A 1 -19.09 15.68 12.76
N ASN A 2 -19.86 15.39 13.80
CA ASN A 2 -19.44 15.27 15.20
C ASN A 2 -19.43 13.81 15.69
N ILE A 3 -18.99 13.56 16.92
CA ILE A 3 -18.86 12.19 17.48
C ILE A 3 -20.22 11.50 17.64
N LEU A 4 -21.26 12.24 18.06
CA LEU A 4 -22.61 11.68 18.23
C LEU A 4 -23.22 11.25 16.89
N GLU A 5 -22.99 12.03 15.83
CA GLU A 5 -23.40 11.66 14.47
C GLU A 5 -22.70 10.38 14.00
N LEU A 6 -21.40 10.24 14.28
CA LEU A 6 -20.63 9.01 13.99
C LEU A 6 -21.17 7.80 14.76
N GLU A 7 -21.52 7.97 16.03
CA GLU A 7 -22.15 6.93 16.87
C GLU A 7 -23.52 6.51 16.32
N GLN A 8 -24.32 7.46 15.88
CA GLN A 8 -25.62 7.16 15.29
C GLN A 8 -25.50 6.37 13.98
N ILE A 9 -24.53 6.73 13.12
CA ILE A 9 -24.22 5.99 11.89
C ILE A 9 -23.79 4.56 12.22
N GLU A 10 -22.91 4.39 13.20
CA GLU A 10 -22.44 3.07 13.65
C GLU A 10 -23.59 2.19 14.14
N GLN A 11 -24.46 2.73 15.00
CA GLN A 11 -25.64 2.01 15.51
C GLN A 11 -26.63 1.65 14.41
N ASN A 12 -26.86 2.56 13.47
CA ASN A 12 -27.76 2.32 12.34
C ASN A 12 -27.20 1.24 11.41
N LEU A 13 -25.88 1.22 11.17
CA LEU A 13 -25.22 0.18 10.39
C LEU A 13 -25.24 -1.17 11.13
N ALA A 14 -25.01 -1.17 12.44
CA ALA A 14 -25.04 -2.38 13.27
C ALA A 14 -26.44 -3.01 13.32
N SER A 15 -27.49 -2.18 13.40
CA SER A 15 -28.89 -2.61 13.40
C SER A 15 -29.46 -2.88 12.00
N GLY A 16 -28.68 -2.67 10.94
CA GLY A 16 -29.12 -2.88 9.55
C GLY A 16 -30.14 -1.85 9.06
N LYS A 17 -30.31 -0.72 9.75
CA LYS A 17 -31.17 0.39 9.34
C LYS A 17 -30.63 1.14 8.11
N ILE A 18 -29.31 1.11 7.92
CA ILE A 18 -28.63 1.63 6.74
C ILE A 18 -27.64 0.58 6.22
N THR A 19 -27.41 0.63 4.91
CA THR A 19 -26.42 -0.19 4.20
C THR A 19 -25.00 0.37 4.40
N SER A 20 -23.98 -0.45 4.12
CA SER A 20 -22.59 0.00 4.17
C SER A 20 -22.30 1.11 3.16
N ASP A 21 -22.96 1.11 1.99
CA ASP A 21 -22.79 2.16 0.98
C ASP A 21 -23.39 3.50 1.44
N GLU A 22 -24.55 3.49 2.10
CA GLU A 22 -25.14 4.69 2.71
C GLU A 22 -24.26 5.25 3.82
N ALA A 23 -23.79 4.37 4.72
CA ALA A 23 -22.90 4.77 5.80
C ALA A 23 -21.56 5.34 5.28
N ALA A 24 -20.98 4.72 4.25
CA ALA A 24 -19.76 5.22 3.60
C ALA A 24 -19.99 6.61 3.00
N LYS A 25 -21.13 6.85 2.35
CA LYS A 25 -21.47 8.17 1.79
C LYS A 25 -21.58 9.24 2.88
N LEU A 26 -22.17 8.89 4.02
CA LEU A 26 -22.29 9.83 5.14
C LEU A 26 -20.91 10.23 5.68
N ILE A 27 -20.00 9.29 5.88
CA ILE A 27 -18.68 9.55 6.49
C ILE A 27 -17.71 10.22 5.51
N TYR A 28 -17.60 9.68 4.29
CA TYR A 28 -16.55 10.07 3.36
C TYR A 28 -16.99 11.10 2.32
N THR A 29 -18.31 11.30 2.15
CA THR A 29 -18.88 12.19 1.13
C THR A 29 -19.62 13.38 1.73
N THR A 30 -19.50 13.62 3.05
CA THR A 30 -20.24 14.70 3.72
C THR A 30 -19.91 16.08 3.14
N ASN A 31 -20.91 16.70 2.52
CA ASN A 31 -21.17 18.09 2.07
C ASN A 31 -20.19 19.23 2.45
N GLY A 32 -18.87 19.04 2.38
CA GLY A 32 -17.86 20.09 2.51
C GLY A 32 -17.62 20.66 3.92
N GLN A 33 -18.47 20.37 4.91
CA GLN A 33 -18.30 20.88 6.27
C GLN A 33 -17.26 20.04 7.04
N LYS A 34 -16.02 20.52 6.97
CA LYS A 34 -14.88 19.92 7.68
C LYS A 34 -15.05 20.05 9.19
N PRO A 35 -14.58 19.08 10.00
CA PRO A 35 -14.68 19.11 11.45
C PRO A 35 -14.30 20.43 12.13
N TRP A 36 -13.21 21.05 11.69
CA TRP A 36 -12.70 22.30 12.25
C TRP A 36 -13.56 23.54 11.96
N MET A 37 -14.61 23.40 11.15
CA MET A 37 -15.59 24.45 10.91
C MET A 37 -16.67 24.51 12.00
N THR A 38 -16.85 23.45 12.80
CA THR A 38 -17.91 23.41 13.81
C THR A 38 -17.56 24.25 15.05
N LYS A 39 -18.59 24.71 15.77
CA LYS A 39 -18.41 25.52 16.99
C LYS A 39 -17.80 24.69 18.11
N GLU A 40 -18.20 23.44 18.22
CA GLU A 40 -17.70 22.46 19.18
C GLU A 40 -16.19 22.26 19.00
N TRP A 41 -15.75 22.12 17.75
CA TRP A 41 -14.33 21.95 17.45
C TRP A 41 -13.55 23.21 17.81
N LYS A 42 -14.04 24.41 17.47
CA LYS A 42 -13.39 25.68 17.85
C LYS A 42 -13.24 25.80 19.37
N ASN A 43 -14.32 25.53 20.12
CA ASN A 43 -14.31 25.55 21.58
C ASN A 43 -13.32 24.53 22.17
N LEU A 44 -13.24 23.33 21.58
CA LEU A 44 -12.29 22.30 22.00
C LEU A 44 -10.85 22.75 21.73
N ARG A 45 -10.58 23.32 20.56
CA ARG A 45 -9.26 23.86 20.21
C ARG A 45 -8.81 24.94 21.18
N ASP A 46 -9.68 25.90 21.48
CA ASP A 46 -9.32 27.02 22.36
C ASP A 46 -8.96 26.54 23.78
N LYS A 47 -9.54 25.42 24.22
CA LYS A 47 -9.20 24.76 25.49
C LYS A 47 -7.89 23.96 25.45
N LEU A 48 -7.54 23.39 24.30
CA LEU A 48 -6.39 22.50 24.15
C LEU A 48 -5.11 23.20 23.74
N ILE A 49 -5.21 24.37 23.10
CA ILE A 49 -4.04 25.18 22.75
C ILE A 49 -3.38 25.69 24.03
N LYS A 50 -2.11 25.36 24.17
CA LYS A 50 -1.25 25.83 25.25
C LYS A 50 -0.60 27.16 24.90
N ASP A 51 0.03 27.78 25.88
CA ASP A 51 0.85 28.99 25.79
C ASP A 51 2.31 28.71 25.37
N TYR A 52 2.62 27.46 25.01
CA TYR A 52 3.93 27.07 24.47
C TYR A 52 3.82 26.01 23.37
N CYS A 53 4.85 25.95 22.54
CA CYS A 53 5.02 24.90 21.53
C CYS A 53 5.47 23.59 22.19
N GLY A 54 4.65 22.54 22.10
CA GLY A 54 4.97 21.20 22.60
C GLY A 54 6.13 20.51 21.90
N GLN A 55 6.62 21.04 20.77
CA GLN A 55 7.77 20.48 20.06
C GLN A 55 9.09 21.19 20.37
N CYS A 56 9.12 22.53 20.37
CA CYS A 56 10.36 23.29 20.58
C CYS A 56 10.39 24.12 21.87
N GLY A 57 9.32 24.12 22.67
CA GLY A 57 9.22 24.83 23.94
C GLY A 57 9.07 26.34 23.84
N THR A 58 9.08 26.94 22.64
CA THR A 58 8.92 28.40 22.51
C THR A 58 7.58 28.86 23.05
N THR A 59 7.60 29.99 23.77
CA THR A 59 6.42 30.76 24.20
C THR A 59 6.05 31.86 23.21
N GLU A 60 6.82 32.00 22.12
CA GLU A 60 6.54 32.94 21.03
C GLU A 60 5.47 32.38 20.08
N GLY A 61 4.24 32.90 20.21
CA GLY A 61 3.12 32.59 19.33
C GLY A 61 3.23 33.20 17.91
N PRO A 62 2.22 32.98 17.04
CA PRO A 62 0.95 32.30 17.30
C PRO A 62 1.08 30.77 17.37
N PHE A 63 0.22 30.16 18.18
CA PHE A 63 0.12 28.70 18.32
C PHE A 63 -1.06 28.12 17.55
N VAL A 64 -0.88 26.88 17.08
CA VAL A 64 -1.91 26.10 16.41
C VAL A 64 -2.02 24.73 17.07
N LEU A 65 -3.23 24.17 17.05
CA LEU A 65 -3.45 22.79 17.44
C LEU A 65 -3.16 21.90 16.22
N GLN A 66 -2.08 21.14 16.28
CA GLN A 66 -1.63 20.26 15.21
C GLN A 66 -2.06 18.81 15.50
N HIS A 67 -2.72 18.17 14.55
CA HIS A 67 -2.91 16.71 14.57
C HIS A 67 -1.62 16.00 14.15
N THR A 68 -1.13 15.08 14.99
CA THR A 68 0.04 14.25 14.72
C THR A 68 -0.30 12.91 14.05
N TRP A 69 -1.59 12.57 14.01
CA TRP A 69 -2.13 11.39 13.35
C TRP A 69 -3.38 11.75 12.56
N HIS A 70 -3.61 11.08 11.43
CA HIS A 70 -4.75 11.29 10.55
C HIS A 70 -5.41 9.95 10.23
N PRO A 71 -6.75 9.93 10.09
CA PRO A 71 -7.46 8.74 9.65
C PRO A 71 -6.99 8.32 8.26
N ALA A 72 -6.95 7.02 8.00
CA ALA A 72 -6.63 6.49 6.69
C ALA A 72 -7.77 6.73 5.69
N GLU A 73 -7.44 6.68 4.40
CA GLU A 73 -8.43 6.77 3.36
C GLU A 73 -9.29 5.50 3.30
N TYR A 74 -10.56 5.63 2.91
CA TYR A 74 -11.49 4.50 2.77
C TYR A 74 -10.89 3.32 1.99
N GLN A 75 -10.25 3.60 0.84
CA GLN A 75 -9.65 2.56 -0.01
C GLN A 75 -8.53 1.80 0.72
N SER A 76 -7.82 2.44 1.65
CA SER A 76 -6.79 1.76 2.46
C SER A 76 -7.38 0.70 3.37
N HIS A 77 -8.55 0.96 3.97
CA HIS A 77 -9.25 -0.05 4.78
C HIS A 77 -9.79 -1.20 3.94
N ILE A 78 -10.30 -0.90 2.75
CA ILE A 78 -10.75 -1.91 1.76
C ILE A 78 -9.57 -2.82 1.39
N ASP A 79 -8.43 -2.24 1.02
CA ASP A 79 -7.24 -3.00 0.58
C ASP A 79 -6.62 -3.81 1.72
N HIS A 80 -6.65 -3.27 2.94
CA HIS A 80 -6.25 -4.00 4.15
C HIS A 80 -7.13 -5.24 4.36
N TYR A 81 -8.45 -5.09 4.34
CA TYR A 81 -9.35 -6.22 4.59
C TYR A 81 -9.31 -7.26 3.47
N ILE A 82 -9.20 -6.84 2.20
CA ILE A 82 -8.94 -7.76 1.08
C ILE A 82 -7.66 -8.56 1.32
N SER A 83 -6.61 -7.93 1.86
CA SER A 83 -5.36 -8.63 2.17
C SER A 83 -5.50 -9.64 3.31
N VAL A 84 -6.35 -9.35 4.31
CA VAL A 84 -6.72 -10.30 5.37
C VAL A 84 -7.48 -11.49 4.79
N LEU A 85 -8.49 -11.26 3.95
CA LEU A 85 -9.27 -12.31 3.29
C LEU A 85 -8.39 -13.16 2.36
N LEU A 86 -7.51 -12.52 1.58
CA LEU A 86 -6.57 -13.20 0.69
C LEU A 86 -5.64 -14.13 1.48
N LYS A 87 -5.11 -13.65 2.62
CA LYS A 87 -4.26 -14.45 3.48
C LYS A 87 -5.01 -15.70 3.98
N LYS A 88 -6.22 -15.54 4.52
CA LYS A 88 -7.06 -16.66 4.97
C LYS A 88 -7.32 -17.67 3.86
N GLU A 89 -7.64 -17.19 2.65
CA GLU A 89 -7.92 -18.05 1.50
C GLU A 89 -6.68 -18.86 1.09
N THR A 90 -5.50 -18.23 1.08
CA THR A 90 -4.24 -18.92 0.77
C THR A 90 -3.80 -19.90 1.85
N GLU A 91 -4.14 -19.65 3.11
CA GLU A 91 -3.88 -20.57 4.23
C GLU A 91 -4.80 -21.79 4.17
N ASN A 92 -6.07 -21.59 3.84
CA ASN A 92 -7.06 -22.67 3.70
C ASN A 92 -6.85 -23.48 2.42
N ASN A 93 -6.30 -22.87 1.38
CA ASN A 93 -6.02 -23.55 0.11
C ASN A 93 -4.59 -23.24 -0.40
N PRO A 94 -3.57 -23.91 0.15
CA PRO A 94 -2.17 -23.68 -0.22
C PRO A 94 -1.86 -23.90 -1.70
N SER A 95 -2.67 -24.72 -2.40
CA SER A 95 -2.49 -25.03 -3.82
C SER A 95 -2.59 -23.78 -4.72
N ILE A 96 -3.29 -22.74 -4.26
CA ILE A 96 -3.40 -21.44 -4.94
C ILE A 96 -2.02 -20.81 -5.20
N ASN A 97 -1.07 -21.01 -4.28
CA ASN A 97 0.28 -20.48 -4.39
C ASN A 97 1.26 -21.41 -5.11
N THR A 98 0.74 -22.47 -5.71
CA THR A 98 1.53 -23.41 -6.52
C THR A 98 1.14 -23.32 -7.99
N VAL A 99 2.08 -23.70 -8.86
CA VAL A 99 1.87 -23.80 -10.30
C VAL A 99 2.18 -25.23 -10.71
N SER A 100 1.18 -25.93 -11.20
CA SER A 100 1.35 -27.28 -11.72
C SER A 100 2.16 -27.26 -13.02
N GLN A 101 2.71 -28.42 -13.39
CA GLN A 101 3.42 -28.55 -14.67
C GLN A 101 2.47 -28.32 -15.86
N GLU A 102 1.22 -28.77 -15.75
CA GLU A 102 0.19 -28.56 -16.76
C GLU A 102 -0.16 -27.07 -16.94
N GLU A 103 -0.32 -26.31 -15.84
CA GLU A 103 -0.56 -24.86 -15.90
C GLU A 103 0.59 -24.13 -16.60
N LEU A 104 1.83 -24.57 -16.35
CA LEU A 104 3.02 -24.02 -17.00
C LEU A 104 3.01 -24.27 -18.50
N GLU A 105 2.70 -25.50 -18.92
CA GLU A 105 2.65 -25.91 -20.33
C GLU A 105 1.56 -25.16 -21.09
N GLN A 106 0.33 -25.11 -20.54
CA GLN A 106 -0.78 -24.35 -21.12
C GLN A 106 -0.46 -22.86 -21.25
N PHE A 107 0.24 -22.29 -20.27
CA PHE A 107 0.64 -20.88 -20.32
C PHE A 107 1.67 -20.63 -21.42
N ILE A 108 2.65 -21.53 -21.57
CA ILE A 108 3.66 -21.45 -22.63
C ILE A 108 3.01 -21.61 -24.00
N GLU A 109 2.04 -22.51 -24.16
CA GLU A 109 1.31 -22.69 -25.41
C GLU A 109 0.52 -21.43 -25.79
N LYS A 110 -0.19 -20.85 -24.82
CA LYS A 110 -1.05 -19.69 -25.05
C LYS A 110 -0.29 -18.38 -25.32
N TYR A 111 0.84 -18.16 -24.65
CA TYR A 111 1.57 -16.89 -24.68
C TYR A 111 2.99 -16.99 -25.27
N GLY A 112 3.41 -18.19 -25.65
CA GLY A 112 4.72 -18.44 -26.21
C GLY A 112 4.76 -18.12 -27.70
N GLU A 113 5.83 -17.46 -28.12
CA GLU A 113 6.13 -17.23 -29.53
C GLU A 113 7.20 -18.23 -29.98
N PRO A 114 7.08 -18.84 -31.18
CA PRO A 114 8.11 -19.73 -31.69
C PRO A 114 9.41 -18.97 -31.92
N ARG A 115 10.50 -19.47 -31.36
CA ARG A 115 11.86 -18.93 -31.57
C ARG A 115 12.86 -20.02 -31.87
N ALA A 116 13.81 -19.67 -32.73
CA ALA A 116 15.00 -20.48 -32.96
C ALA A 116 15.79 -20.66 -31.65
N SER A 117 16.22 -21.88 -31.40
CA SER A 117 16.88 -22.31 -30.17
C SER A 117 17.95 -23.33 -30.46
N CYS A 118 18.86 -23.52 -29.49
CA CYS A 118 19.91 -24.51 -29.59
C CYS A 118 19.32 -25.93 -29.49
N PRO A 119 19.57 -26.83 -30.44
CA PRO A 119 19.07 -28.21 -30.40
C PRO A 119 19.63 -29.03 -29.24
N LYS A 120 20.76 -28.63 -28.65
CA LYS A 120 21.41 -29.34 -27.53
C LYS A 120 20.90 -28.94 -26.15
N CYS A 121 20.55 -27.67 -25.94
CA CYS A 121 20.23 -27.14 -24.61
C CYS A 121 18.99 -26.24 -24.56
N SER A 122 18.25 -26.14 -25.68
CA SER A 122 17.00 -25.38 -25.84
C SER A 122 17.10 -23.89 -25.49
N SER A 123 18.32 -23.34 -25.45
CA SER A 123 18.54 -21.91 -25.21
C SER A 123 18.21 -21.12 -26.48
N VAL A 124 17.39 -20.07 -26.33
CA VAL A 124 17.09 -19.10 -27.40
C VAL A 124 18.20 -18.08 -27.63
N ASN A 125 19.24 -18.10 -26.80
CA ASN A 125 20.40 -17.21 -26.93
C ASN A 125 21.41 -17.82 -27.92
N ILE A 126 21.10 -17.69 -29.21
CA ILE A 126 21.91 -18.19 -30.32
C ILE A 126 22.40 -17.02 -31.18
N LYS A 127 23.63 -17.09 -31.67
CA LYS A 127 24.26 -16.10 -32.53
C LYS A 127 24.44 -16.68 -33.94
N LEU A 128 24.03 -15.95 -34.97
CA LEU A 128 24.36 -16.27 -36.36
C LEU A 128 25.83 -15.89 -36.64
N LYS A 129 26.65 -16.83 -37.12
CA LYS A 129 28.09 -16.61 -37.32
C LYS A 129 28.41 -15.76 -38.55
N SER A 130 27.77 -16.02 -39.70
CA SER A 130 27.86 -15.22 -40.92
C SER A 130 26.67 -15.54 -41.83
N SER A 131 26.21 -14.59 -42.65
CA SER A 131 25.15 -14.85 -43.63
C SER A 131 25.55 -15.85 -44.72
N LYS A 132 26.86 -16.07 -44.92
CA LYS A 132 27.41 -17.00 -45.92
C LYS A 132 27.41 -18.46 -45.43
N ASP A 133 27.74 -18.70 -44.16
CA ASP A 133 27.84 -20.06 -43.59
C ASP A 133 26.52 -20.59 -43.05
N LYS A 134 25.50 -19.72 -42.87
CA LYS A 134 24.18 -20.02 -42.30
C LYS A 134 24.23 -20.85 -41.00
N SER A 135 25.33 -20.75 -40.24
CA SER A 135 25.54 -21.52 -39.01
C SER A 135 25.25 -20.69 -37.76
N PHE A 136 24.63 -21.33 -36.78
CA PHE A 136 24.32 -20.75 -35.48
C PHE A 136 25.30 -21.28 -34.44
N THR A 137 25.61 -20.47 -33.44
CA THR A 137 26.36 -20.86 -32.25
C THR A 137 25.58 -20.50 -30.99
N CYS A 138 25.38 -21.46 -30.10
CA CYS A 138 24.70 -21.22 -28.82
C CYS A 138 25.63 -20.48 -27.85
N ASN A 139 25.17 -19.37 -27.27
CA ASN A 139 25.97 -18.62 -26.31
C ASN A 139 26.11 -19.34 -24.95
N ARG A 140 25.19 -20.24 -24.60
CA ARG A 140 25.18 -21.02 -23.35
C ARG A 140 26.13 -22.23 -23.40
N CYS A 141 25.91 -23.16 -24.34
CA CYS A 141 26.67 -24.42 -24.39
C CYS A 141 27.75 -24.47 -25.49
N LYS A 142 27.94 -23.36 -26.23
CA LYS A 142 28.93 -23.22 -27.32
C LYS A 142 28.76 -24.18 -28.50
N ASN A 143 27.67 -24.95 -28.56
CA ASN A 143 27.37 -25.83 -29.68
C ASN A 143 27.17 -25.03 -30.97
N THR A 144 27.81 -25.45 -32.07
CA THR A 144 27.61 -24.92 -33.42
C THR A 144 26.71 -25.86 -34.21
N PHE A 145 25.71 -25.33 -34.91
CA PHE A 145 24.70 -26.12 -35.62
C PHE A 145 24.11 -25.31 -36.78
N SER A 146 23.66 -26.00 -37.83
CA SER A 146 23.06 -25.35 -39.01
C SER A 146 21.54 -25.23 -38.89
N ASN A 147 20.89 -26.23 -38.30
CA ASN A 147 19.43 -26.27 -38.14
C ASN A 147 19.07 -25.97 -36.67
N PRO A 148 18.58 -24.75 -36.35
CA PRO A 148 18.08 -24.46 -35.02
C PRO A 148 16.80 -25.26 -34.73
N ALA A 149 16.64 -25.70 -33.49
CA ALA A 149 15.36 -26.23 -33.02
C ALA A 149 14.38 -25.09 -32.74
N THR A 150 13.08 -25.33 -32.77
CA THR A 150 12.07 -24.34 -32.39
C THR A 150 11.65 -24.55 -30.94
N LYS A 151 11.61 -23.47 -30.15
CA LYS A 151 11.06 -23.46 -28.79
C LYS A 151 10.06 -22.32 -28.64
N LEU A 152 8.96 -22.58 -27.94
CA LEU A 152 8.04 -21.52 -27.51
C LEU A 152 8.68 -20.67 -26.40
N TYR A 153 8.78 -19.37 -26.65
CA TYR A 153 9.39 -18.40 -25.75
C TYR A 153 8.36 -17.39 -25.29
N VAL A 154 8.17 -17.29 -23.97
CA VAL A 154 7.32 -16.27 -23.37
C VAL A 154 8.11 -14.97 -23.23
N LYS A 155 7.64 -13.90 -23.88
CA LYS A 155 8.33 -12.60 -23.91
C LYS A 155 8.63 -12.06 -22.51
N GLY A 156 9.91 -11.86 -22.21
CA GLY A 156 10.38 -11.28 -20.95
C GLY A 156 10.49 -12.28 -19.79
N CYS A 157 10.38 -13.58 -20.06
CA CYS A 157 10.72 -14.66 -19.14
C CYS A 157 12.01 -15.33 -19.60
N ARG A 158 12.98 -15.51 -18.71
CA ARG A 158 14.26 -16.20 -19.01
C ARG A 158 14.23 -17.65 -18.56
N THR A 159 13.45 -17.94 -17.52
CA THR A 159 13.36 -19.23 -16.86
C THR A 159 11.90 -19.63 -16.65
N ASP A 160 11.67 -20.91 -16.37
CA ASP A 160 10.35 -21.41 -16.00
C ASP A 160 9.86 -20.78 -14.69
N ASN A 161 10.76 -20.43 -13.77
CA ASN A 161 10.41 -19.70 -12.56
C ASN A 161 9.85 -18.31 -12.85
N ASP A 162 10.36 -17.61 -13.88
CA ASP A 162 9.78 -16.33 -14.30
C ASP A 162 8.36 -16.51 -14.85
N ILE A 163 8.11 -17.62 -15.57
CA ILE A 163 6.80 -17.97 -16.09
C ILE A 163 5.85 -18.32 -14.94
N LYS A 164 6.29 -19.19 -14.01
CA LYS A 164 5.54 -19.53 -12.78
C LYS A 164 5.18 -18.29 -11.97
N PHE A 165 6.11 -17.36 -11.78
CA PHE A 165 5.85 -16.10 -11.10
C PHE A 165 4.76 -15.26 -11.81
N ARG A 166 4.78 -15.20 -13.15
CA ARG A 166 3.73 -14.53 -13.92
C ARG A 166 2.37 -15.22 -13.85
N ILE A 167 2.34 -16.55 -13.76
CA ILE A 167 1.11 -17.32 -13.54
C ILE A 167 0.57 -16.97 -12.15
N LEU A 168 1.41 -17.00 -11.11
CA LEU A 168 1.02 -16.64 -9.74
C LEU A 168 0.51 -15.21 -9.62
N ILE A 169 1.11 -14.24 -10.31
CA ILE A 169 0.59 -12.86 -10.35
C ILE A 169 -0.83 -12.83 -10.91
N ARG A 170 -1.11 -13.58 -11.99
CA ARG A 170 -2.45 -13.65 -12.58
C ARG A 170 -3.45 -14.34 -11.65
N LYS A 171 -3.09 -15.50 -11.10
CA LYS A 171 -3.91 -16.22 -10.10
C LYS A 171 -4.25 -15.32 -8.92
N ASN A 172 -3.26 -14.61 -8.37
CA ASN A 172 -3.48 -13.65 -7.28
C ASN A 172 -4.38 -12.47 -7.68
N LYS A 173 -4.24 -11.96 -8.90
CA LYS A 173 -5.12 -10.89 -9.41
C LYS A 173 -6.57 -11.37 -9.52
N GLU A 174 -6.78 -12.55 -10.11
CA GLU A 174 -8.11 -13.17 -10.23
C GLU A 174 -8.71 -13.45 -8.85
N LEU A 175 -7.91 -13.98 -7.94
CA LEU A 175 -8.34 -14.24 -6.56
C LEU A 175 -8.77 -12.96 -5.85
N ARG A 176 -8.02 -11.87 -5.98
CA ARG A 176 -8.41 -10.55 -5.44
C ARG A 176 -9.72 -10.04 -6.03
N ILE A 177 -9.95 -10.24 -7.34
CA ILE A 177 -11.21 -9.88 -7.99
C ILE A 177 -12.36 -10.71 -7.42
N ASN A 178 -12.18 -12.02 -7.29
CA ASN A 178 -13.18 -12.94 -6.73
C ASN A 178 -13.50 -12.60 -5.27
N ILE A 179 -12.49 -12.35 -4.43
CA ILE A 179 -12.67 -11.93 -3.04
C ILE A 179 -13.49 -10.63 -2.99
N ARG A 180 -13.14 -9.64 -3.82
CA ARG A 180 -13.86 -8.36 -3.86
C ARG A 180 -15.32 -8.53 -4.28
N LYS A 181 -15.59 -9.41 -5.25
CA LYS A 181 -16.94 -9.70 -5.73
C LYS A 181 -17.77 -10.45 -4.70
N ASN A 182 -17.21 -11.51 -4.13
CA ASN A 182 -17.93 -12.43 -3.24
C ASN A 182 -18.13 -11.87 -1.82
N ASN A 183 -17.27 -10.95 -1.38
CA ASN A 183 -17.29 -10.40 -0.03
C ASN A 183 -17.54 -8.87 -0.04
N ALA A 184 -18.14 -8.34 -1.10
CA ALA A 184 -18.29 -6.89 -1.31
C ALA A 184 -18.90 -6.18 -0.09
N GLU A 185 -19.99 -6.72 0.46
CA GLU A 185 -20.68 -6.10 1.59
C GLU A 185 -19.88 -6.17 2.89
N GLU A 186 -19.27 -7.32 3.18
CA GLU A 186 -18.42 -7.50 4.36
C GLU A 186 -17.21 -6.56 4.33
N ILE A 187 -16.54 -6.47 3.17
CA ILE A 187 -15.39 -5.60 2.94
C ILE A 187 -15.78 -4.13 3.18
N ARG A 188 -16.92 -3.69 2.65
CA ARG A 188 -17.41 -2.32 2.85
C ARG A 188 -17.77 -2.06 4.31
N LYS A 189 -18.52 -2.98 4.94
CA LYS A 189 -18.90 -2.86 6.34
C LYS A 189 -17.68 -2.71 7.24
N TYR A 190 -16.65 -3.53 7.03
CA TYR A 190 -15.38 -3.41 7.74
C TYR A 190 -14.74 -2.02 7.55
N ALA A 191 -14.62 -1.56 6.30
CA ALA A 191 -13.97 -0.30 5.99
C ALA A 191 -14.72 0.92 6.55
N VAL A 192 -16.05 0.85 6.59
CA VAL A 192 -16.88 1.88 7.23
C VAL A 192 -16.67 1.90 8.74
N LEU A 193 -16.77 0.75 9.41
CA LEU A 193 -16.60 0.67 10.86
C LEU A 193 -15.20 1.13 11.30
N LYS A 194 -14.15 0.72 10.57
CA LYS A 194 -12.79 1.24 10.81
C LYS A 194 -12.66 2.73 10.56
N GLY A 195 -13.30 3.23 9.51
CA GLY A 195 -13.43 4.66 9.28
C GLY A 195 -14.06 5.39 10.46
N ILE A 196 -15.18 4.90 10.99
CA ILE A 196 -15.86 5.51 12.14
C ILE A 196 -14.94 5.57 13.35
N GLU A 197 -14.30 4.46 13.71
CA GLU A 197 -13.34 4.37 14.83
C GLU A 197 -12.24 5.43 14.69
N GLU A 198 -11.64 5.51 13.50
CA GLU A 198 -10.56 6.44 13.20
C GLU A 198 -11.00 7.91 13.20
N HIS A 199 -12.18 8.21 12.66
CA HIS A 199 -12.74 9.56 12.70
C HIS A 199 -13.08 9.97 14.13
N LYS A 200 -13.63 9.08 14.97
CA LYS A 200 -13.85 9.35 16.39
C LYS A 200 -12.55 9.71 17.11
N ARG A 201 -11.48 8.94 16.87
CA ARG A 201 -10.14 9.23 17.40
C ARG A 201 -9.60 10.58 16.93
N TYR A 202 -9.77 10.92 15.66
CA TYR A 202 -9.37 12.23 15.13
C TYR A 202 -10.15 13.39 15.79
N MET A 203 -11.46 13.19 15.97
CA MET A 203 -12.38 14.17 16.56
C MET A 203 -12.19 14.36 18.06
N SER A 204 -11.67 13.37 18.78
CA SER A 204 -11.37 13.48 20.21
C SER A 204 -10.14 14.34 20.51
N CYS A 205 -9.36 14.71 19.49
CA CYS A 205 -8.11 15.45 19.62
C CYS A 205 -7.05 14.76 20.49
N VAL A 206 -7.14 13.44 20.70
CA VAL A 206 -6.17 12.69 21.51
C VAL A 206 -4.75 12.74 20.94
N ASP A 207 -4.61 12.77 19.61
CA ASP A 207 -3.33 12.89 18.92
C ASP A 207 -3.05 14.33 18.48
N THR A 208 -3.25 15.31 19.37
CA THR A 208 -2.97 16.71 19.08
C THR A 208 -1.85 17.28 19.94
N VAL A 209 -1.09 18.20 19.36
CA VAL A 209 -0.03 18.93 20.04
C VAL A 209 -0.12 20.40 19.67
N THR A 210 0.14 21.29 20.64
CA THR A 210 0.26 22.73 20.37
C THR A 210 1.59 23.00 19.68
N PHE A 211 1.58 23.54 18.46
CA PHE A 211 2.78 23.92 17.72
C PHE A 211 2.85 25.43 17.47
N CYS A 212 4.06 25.98 17.47
CA CYS A 212 4.31 27.29 16.85
C CYS A 212 4.24 27.17 15.32
N LYS A 213 4.07 28.30 14.63
CA LYS A 213 3.99 28.36 13.16
C LYS A 213 5.13 27.63 12.45
N LYS A 214 6.36 27.74 12.96
CA LYS A 214 7.54 27.04 12.40
C LYS A 214 7.43 25.53 12.54
N CYS A 215 7.06 25.01 13.71
CA CYS A 215 6.94 23.57 13.92
C CYS A 215 5.81 22.96 13.10
N SER A 216 4.65 23.62 13.04
CA SER A 216 3.53 23.18 12.19
C SER A 216 3.91 23.17 10.71
N TYR A 217 4.58 24.21 10.21
CA TYR A 217 5.07 24.23 8.83
C TYR A 217 6.04 23.08 8.53
N MET A 218 7.02 22.85 9.40
CA MET A 218 8.00 21.76 9.23
C MET A 218 7.34 20.39 9.27
N TRP A 219 6.33 20.21 10.13
CA TRP A 219 5.56 18.97 10.24
C TRP A 219 4.74 18.69 8.96
N ASP A 220 3.97 19.68 8.51
CA ASP A 220 3.01 19.48 7.42
C ASP A 220 3.66 19.49 6.04
N LYS A 221 4.51 20.48 5.78
CA LYS A 221 5.11 20.71 4.45
C LYS A 221 6.38 19.92 4.24
N ASN A 222 7.26 19.89 5.23
CA ASN A 222 8.56 19.26 5.09
C ASN A 222 8.58 17.81 5.59
N LYS A 223 7.52 17.37 6.28
CA LYS A 223 7.44 16.03 6.92
C LYS A 223 8.60 15.78 7.88
N LEU A 224 8.96 16.83 8.64
CA LEU A 224 10.05 16.80 9.60
C LEU A 224 9.55 17.06 11.02
N ARG A 225 10.12 16.33 11.97
CA ARG A 225 9.99 16.61 13.41
C ARG A 225 11.31 17.04 14.02
N LEU A 226 11.25 17.81 15.10
CA LEU A 226 12.40 18.17 15.90
C LEU A 226 12.90 16.93 16.64
N CYS A 227 14.20 16.75 16.65
CA CYS A 227 14.86 15.64 17.32
C CYS A 227 14.53 15.66 18.81
N SER A 228 13.93 14.60 19.33
CA SER A 228 13.62 14.45 20.75
C SER A 228 14.88 14.39 21.63
N MET A 229 16.03 14.00 21.06
CA MET A 229 17.28 13.87 21.81
C MET A 229 17.98 15.23 22.02
N CYS A 230 18.07 16.05 20.96
CA CYS A 230 18.84 17.30 21.03
C CYS A 230 18.00 18.57 21.02
N GLY A 231 16.71 18.50 20.67
CA GLY A 231 15.81 19.65 20.60
C GLY A 231 16.22 20.73 19.58
N LYS A 232 17.22 20.46 18.71
CA LYS A 232 17.83 21.49 17.84
C LYS A 232 17.61 21.24 16.36
N ARG A 233 17.62 19.97 15.94
CA ARG A 233 17.65 19.60 14.52
C ARG A 233 16.38 18.87 14.11
N TYR A 234 15.88 19.21 12.92
CA TYR A 234 14.76 18.51 12.30
C TYR A 234 15.23 17.26 11.56
N HIS A 235 14.39 16.23 11.52
CA HIS A 235 14.63 15.00 10.77
C HIS A 235 13.32 14.36 10.29
N SER A 236 13.44 13.48 9.30
CA SER A 236 12.31 12.70 8.76
C SER A 236 11.61 11.88 9.84
N PHE A 237 10.30 11.69 9.68
CA PHE A 237 9.49 10.81 10.52
C PHE A 237 9.94 9.35 10.49
N GLU A 238 10.60 8.91 9.41
CA GLU A 238 11.18 7.57 9.26
C GLU A 238 12.22 7.24 10.35
N TYR A 239 12.80 8.28 10.94
CA TYR A 239 13.91 8.16 11.86
C TYR A 239 13.51 8.57 13.27
N LYS A 240 14.01 7.85 14.29
CA LYS A 240 13.75 8.15 15.71
C LYS A 240 14.40 9.46 16.18
N CYS A 241 15.57 9.81 15.61
CA CYS A 241 16.32 11.01 15.97
C CYS A 241 17.14 11.52 14.76
N CYS A 242 17.75 12.70 14.87
CA CYS A 242 18.58 13.28 13.82
C CYS A 242 19.89 12.52 13.62
N ILE A 243 20.53 12.70 12.45
CA ILE A 243 21.73 11.95 12.07
C ILE A 243 22.88 12.06 13.08
N ASN A 244 23.11 13.24 13.66
CA ASN A 244 24.16 13.44 14.66
C ASN A 244 23.90 12.63 15.94
N CYS A 245 22.67 12.67 16.44
CA CYS A 245 22.31 11.88 17.62
C CYS A 245 22.33 10.37 17.34
N ARG A 246 22.15 9.94 16.09
CA ARG A 246 22.32 8.53 15.71
C ARG A 246 23.77 8.10 15.78
N THR A 247 24.67 8.90 15.23
CA THR A 247 26.10 8.61 15.21
C THR A 247 26.73 8.66 16.60
N GLU A 248 26.20 9.49 17.49
CA GLU A 248 26.66 9.59 18.89
C GLU A 248 26.24 8.38 19.74
N ASN A 249 25.10 7.72 19.45
CA ASN A 249 24.63 6.52 20.15
C ASN A 249 25.16 5.20 19.58
N GLN A 250 25.98 5.25 18.53
CA GLN A 250 26.66 4.09 17.94
C GLN A 250 28.13 4.00 18.35
N LYS A 251 28.59 4.91 19.20
CA LYS A 251 29.90 4.87 19.88
C LYS A 251 29.70 4.37 21.30
#